data_AF-A0A951L3M5-F1
#
_entry.id   AF-A0A951L3M5-F1
#
_cell.length_a   1.000
_cell.length_b   1.000
_cell.length_c   1.000
_cell.angle_alpha   90.00
_cell.angle_beta   90.00
_cell.angle_gamma   90.00
#
_symmetry.space_group_name_H-M   'P 1'
#
loop_
_entity.id
_entity.type
_entity.pdbx_description
1 polymer ?
#
loop_
_entity_poly.entity_id
_entity_poly.type
_entity_poly.pdbx_seq_one_letter_code
_entity_poly.pdbx_strand_id
1 'polypeptide(L)'
;MSENLTWGEYEVLLRHDLATFAGRCFQDLNPQTCLATNWHLEVIAAKLAEVRDGKIRRLIINLPPRHLKSLLASIAFPAWCLGHDPSAQILCVSYAQDLADKLARDCRGIMMSPWYRQLFPTRLAPHRQAVQEFITTRQGYRLATSTGGVLTGRGADIILIDDPLKPDEALSDAQRQGCNEWYDHTLYSRLNDKQHGAIVIIMQRLHEDDLVGHVLAQEPWEVVSFPAIAETDEVHHIE
;
A
#
# COMPACT_ATOMS: atom_id res chain seq x y z
N MET A 1 -7.62 22.09 4.82
CA MET A 1 -6.70 21.93 5.97
C MET A 1 -5.63 23.00 5.90
N SER A 2 -5.31 23.60 7.05
CA SER A 2 -4.24 24.59 7.33
C SER A 2 -4.25 25.93 6.58
N GLU A 3 -4.99 26.92 7.09
CA GLU A 3 -4.74 28.33 6.70
C GLU A 3 -3.63 29.00 7.54
N ASN A 4 -3.07 28.33 8.55
CA ASN A 4 -2.12 28.93 9.50
C ASN A 4 -0.81 28.15 9.75
N LEU A 5 -0.51 27.08 9.01
CA LEU A 5 0.77 26.38 9.18
C LEU A 5 1.87 27.06 8.36
N THR A 6 3.01 27.30 8.99
CA THR A 6 4.24 27.60 8.27
C THR A 6 4.63 26.39 7.42
N TRP A 7 5.40 26.65 6.37
CA TRP A 7 5.84 25.57 5.49
C TRP A 7 6.71 24.54 6.23
N GLY A 8 7.55 24.98 7.19
CA GLY A 8 8.35 24.08 8.02
C GLY A 8 7.50 23.18 8.94
N GLU A 9 6.42 23.70 9.52
CA GLU A 9 5.49 22.87 10.31
C GLU A 9 4.76 21.85 9.42
N TYR A 10 4.39 22.26 8.21
CA TYR A 10 3.75 21.36 7.25
C TYR A 10 4.69 20.24 6.80
N GLU A 11 5.99 20.51 6.61
CA GLU A 11 6.98 19.46 6.34
C GLU A 11 7.08 18.45 7.48
N VAL A 12 7.05 18.90 8.73
CA VAL A 12 7.06 18.00 9.89
C VAL A 12 5.85 17.07 9.84
N LEU A 13 4.65 17.60 9.54
CA LEU A 13 3.46 16.77 9.36
C LEU A 13 3.62 15.78 8.20
N LEU A 14 4.06 16.22 7.02
CA LEU A 14 4.29 15.31 5.88
C LEU A 14 5.30 14.20 6.21
N ARG A 15 6.28 14.49 7.06
CA ARG A 15 7.29 13.51 7.46
C ARG A 15 6.73 12.51 8.48
N HIS A 16 5.92 12.93 9.43
CA HIS A 16 5.54 12.10 10.58
C HIS A 16 4.11 11.55 10.52
N ASP A 17 3.24 12.14 9.71
CA ASP A 17 1.85 11.73 9.55
C ASP A 17 1.56 11.27 8.12
N LEU A 18 1.22 9.98 7.98
CA LEU A 18 0.95 9.38 6.68
C LEU A 18 -0.35 9.91 6.06
N ALA A 19 -1.34 10.34 6.86
CA ALA A 19 -2.59 10.87 6.32
C ALA A 19 -2.35 12.21 5.60
N THR A 20 -1.60 13.10 6.23
CA THR A 20 -1.16 14.37 5.63
C THR A 20 -0.29 14.13 4.41
N PHE A 21 0.66 13.18 4.47
CA PHE A 21 1.48 12.81 3.32
C PHE A 21 0.65 12.27 2.15
N ALA A 22 -0.32 11.41 2.41
CA ALA A 22 -1.23 10.87 1.40
C ALA A 22 -2.13 11.98 0.82
N GLY A 23 -2.59 12.92 1.64
CA GLY A 23 -3.33 14.08 1.19
C GLY A 23 -2.53 14.95 0.21
N ARG A 24 -1.24 15.14 0.48
CA ARG A 24 -0.32 15.82 -0.45
C ARG A 24 -0.09 15.02 -1.74
N CYS A 25 0.07 13.70 -1.65
CA CYS A 25 0.14 12.82 -2.82
C CYS A 25 -1.13 12.97 -3.70
N PHE A 26 -2.31 13.01 -3.08
CA PHE A 26 -3.57 13.18 -3.79
C PHE A 26 -3.61 14.49 -4.58
N GLN A 27 -3.20 15.60 -3.96
CA GLN A 27 -3.15 16.91 -4.62
C GLN A 27 -2.19 16.95 -5.81
N ASP A 28 -1.03 16.30 -5.69
CA ASP A 28 -0.02 16.24 -6.76
C ASP A 28 -0.54 15.42 -7.96
N LEU A 29 -1.23 14.31 -7.69
CA LEU A 29 -1.77 13.42 -8.72
C LEU A 29 -3.10 13.89 -9.32
N ASN A 30 -3.88 14.67 -8.56
CA ASN A 30 -5.22 15.13 -8.95
C ASN A 30 -5.36 16.65 -8.73
N PRO A 31 -4.58 17.50 -9.42
CA PRO A 31 -4.50 18.93 -9.15
C PRO A 31 -5.81 19.69 -9.37
N GLN A 32 -6.76 19.09 -10.10
CA GLN A 32 -8.07 19.67 -10.40
C GLN A 32 -9.17 19.20 -9.43
N THR A 33 -8.85 18.34 -8.46
CA THR A 33 -9.83 17.74 -7.55
C THR A 33 -9.47 18.07 -6.11
N CYS A 34 -10.45 18.57 -5.36
CA CYS A 34 -10.28 18.73 -3.92
C CYS A 34 -10.43 17.37 -3.23
N LEU A 35 -9.50 17.03 -2.34
CA LEU A 35 -9.61 15.83 -1.52
C LEU A 35 -10.82 15.97 -0.58
N ALA A 36 -11.79 15.08 -0.73
CA ALA A 36 -12.85 14.89 0.25
C ALA A 36 -12.29 14.09 1.43
N THR A 37 -11.80 14.80 2.45
CA THR A 37 -11.21 14.21 3.65
C THR A 37 -12.29 13.55 4.49
N ASN A 38 -12.01 12.36 5.03
CA ASN A 38 -12.94 11.63 5.89
C ASN A 38 -12.17 10.75 6.88
N TRP A 39 -12.78 10.42 8.01
CA TRP A 39 -12.13 9.78 9.18
C TRP A 39 -11.45 8.44 8.84
N HIS A 40 -11.99 7.67 7.90
CA HIS A 40 -11.42 6.36 7.53
C HIS A 40 -10.01 6.49 6.91
N LEU A 41 -9.70 7.62 6.28
CA LEU A 41 -8.36 7.86 5.73
C LEU A 41 -7.31 7.94 6.84
N GLU A 42 -7.66 8.58 7.96
CA GLU A 42 -6.81 8.68 9.15
C GLU A 42 -6.60 7.30 9.78
N VAL A 43 -7.66 6.49 9.91
CA VAL A 43 -7.57 5.14 10.48
C VAL A 43 -6.67 4.24 9.63
N ILE A 44 -6.85 4.27 8.30
CA ILE A 44 -6.02 3.49 7.36
C ILE A 44 -4.57 3.95 7.45
N ALA A 45 -4.32 5.27 7.45
CA ALA A 45 -2.99 5.83 7.52
C ALA A 45 -2.28 5.45 8.83
N ALA A 46 -2.98 5.51 9.97
CA ALA A 46 -2.44 5.10 11.26
C ALA A 46 -2.02 3.61 11.26
N LYS A 47 -2.89 2.73 10.76
CA LYS A 47 -2.62 1.28 10.68
C LYS A 47 -1.45 0.96 9.74
N LEU A 48 -1.34 1.68 8.62
CA LEU A 48 -0.18 1.57 7.73
C LEU A 48 1.10 2.11 8.41
N ALA A 49 1.03 3.20 9.18
CA ALA A 49 2.16 3.70 9.94
C ALA A 49 2.63 2.68 11.00
N GLU A 50 1.70 2.01 11.69
CA GLU A 50 1.99 0.90 12.61
C GLU A 50 2.68 -0.29 11.90
N VAL A 51 2.37 -0.54 10.63
CA VAL A 51 3.08 -1.53 9.81
C VAL A 51 4.53 -1.12 9.58
N ARG A 52 4.79 0.14 9.19
CA ARG A 52 6.16 0.66 9.02
C ARG A 52 6.95 0.59 10.32
N ASP A 53 6.33 0.96 11.44
CA ASP A 53 6.94 0.91 12.76
C ASP A 53 7.14 -0.53 13.27
N GLY A 54 6.59 -1.52 12.56
CA GLY A 54 6.74 -2.93 12.87
C GLY A 54 5.88 -3.42 14.02
N LYS A 55 4.86 -2.64 14.41
CA LYS A 55 3.84 -3.02 15.39
C LYS A 55 2.85 -4.00 14.77
N ILE A 56 2.52 -3.84 13.49
CA ILE A 56 1.67 -4.76 12.73
C ILE A 56 2.46 -5.44 11.62
N ARG A 57 2.36 -6.77 11.52
CA ARG A 57 3.02 -7.58 10.47
C ARG A 57 2.05 -8.23 9.49
N ARG A 58 0.78 -8.28 9.85
CA ARG A 58 -0.31 -8.89 9.09
C ARG A 58 -1.50 -7.96 9.19
N LEU A 59 -1.72 -7.15 8.17
CA LEU A 59 -2.81 -6.17 8.12
C LEU A 59 -3.75 -6.47 6.97
N ILE A 60 -5.05 -6.50 7.25
CA ILE A 60 -6.11 -6.53 6.26
C ILE A 60 -6.90 -5.24 6.37
N ILE A 61 -7.10 -4.56 5.23
CA ILE A 61 -7.93 -3.38 5.13
C ILE A 61 -9.01 -3.63 4.08
N ASN A 62 -10.24 -3.84 4.55
CA ASN A 62 -11.40 -4.07 3.70
C ASN A 62 -12.21 -2.78 3.55
N LEU A 63 -12.35 -2.29 2.31
CA LEU A 63 -13.18 -1.11 2.03
C LEU A 63 -13.72 -1.12 0.59
N PRO A 64 -14.88 -0.48 0.33
CA PRO A 64 -15.47 -0.45 -0.99
C PRO A 64 -14.60 0.30 -2.02
N PRO A 65 -14.95 0.21 -3.32
CA PRO A 65 -14.30 1.01 -4.36
C PRO A 65 -14.44 2.51 -4.11
N ARG A 66 -13.50 3.29 -4.67
CA ARG A 66 -13.49 4.77 -4.63
C ARG A 66 -13.30 5.40 -3.24
N HIS A 67 -12.71 4.67 -2.30
CA HIS A 67 -12.32 5.16 -0.97
C HIS A 67 -10.80 5.38 -0.81
N LEU A 68 -10.10 5.70 -1.90
CA LEU A 68 -8.66 6.04 -1.92
C LEU A 68 -7.68 4.97 -1.40
N LYS A 69 -8.14 3.73 -1.18
CA LYS A 69 -7.31 2.60 -0.74
C LYS A 69 -5.99 2.46 -1.50
N SER A 70 -6.05 2.37 -2.83
CA SER A 70 -4.85 2.18 -3.66
C SER A 70 -3.91 3.38 -3.62
N LEU A 71 -4.43 4.60 -3.40
CA LEU A 71 -3.59 5.78 -3.22
C LEU A 71 -2.85 5.73 -1.88
N LEU A 72 -3.55 5.37 -0.79
CA LEU A 72 -2.94 5.23 0.52
C LEU A 72 -1.90 4.11 0.55
N ALA A 73 -2.30 2.90 0.19
CA ALA A 73 -1.47 1.71 0.36
C ALA A 73 -0.45 1.48 -0.75
N SER A 74 -0.75 1.79 -2.02
CA SER A 74 0.10 1.38 -3.16
C SER A 74 0.94 2.52 -3.75
N ILE A 75 0.67 3.77 -3.34
CA ILE A 75 1.37 4.98 -3.80
C ILE A 75 2.02 5.70 -2.62
N ALA A 76 1.21 6.22 -1.69
CA ALA A 76 1.67 7.09 -0.62
C ALA A 76 2.52 6.31 0.39
N PHE A 77 2.00 5.18 0.90
CA PHE A 77 2.70 4.35 1.88
C PHE A 77 4.09 3.87 1.41
N PRO A 78 4.26 3.24 0.23
CA PRO A 78 5.59 2.83 -0.23
C PRO A 78 6.53 4.01 -0.47
N ALA A 79 6.04 5.15 -0.98
CA ALA A 79 6.85 6.35 -1.11
C ALA A 79 7.31 6.88 0.27
N TRP A 80 6.42 6.86 1.26
CA TRP A 80 6.71 7.31 2.63
C TRP A 80 7.68 6.37 3.35
N CYS A 81 7.51 5.05 3.21
CA CYS A 81 8.44 4.04 3.70
C CYS A 81 9.83 4.24 3.11
N LEU A 82 9.96 4.35 1.79
CA LEU A 82 11.24 4.58 1.12
C LEU A 82 11.85 5.95 1.46
N GLY A 83 11.02 6.94 1.80
CA GLY A 83 11.47 8.27 2.23
C GLY A 83 12.19 8.21 3.58
N HIS A 84 11.71 7.35 4.47
CA HIS A 84 12.30 7.12 5.78
C HIS A 84 13.45 6.11 5.77
N ASP A 85 13.24 5.00 5.07
CA ASP A 85 14.24 3.94 4.90
C ASP A 85 14.46 3.66 3.40
N PRO A 86 15.44 4.32 2.78
CA PRO A 86 15.78 4.05 1.39
C PRO A 86 16.36 2.66 1.15
N SER A 87 16.69 1.85 2.17
CA SER A 87 17.12 0.46 2.00
C SER A 87 15.96 -0.53 1.90
N ALA A 88 14.73 -0.13 2.26
CA ALA A 88 13.58 -1.01 2.30
C ALA A 88 13.27 -1.61 0.93
N GLN A 89 12.86 -2.87 0.91
CA GLN A 89 12.44 -3.62 -0.27
C GLN A 89 10.94 -3.83 -0.21
N ILE A 90 10.20 -3.22 -1.15
CA ILE A 90 8.74 -3.22 -1.13
C ILE A 90 8.20 -3.87 -2.41
N LEU A 91 7.32 -4.86 -2.24
CA LEU A 91 6.61 -5.51 -3.33
C LEU A 91 5.15 -5.07 -3.34
N CYS A 92 4.68 -4.54 -4.47
CA CYS A 92 3.28 -4.17 -4.68
C CYS A 92 2.65 -5.10 -5.72
N VAL A 93 1.53 -5.72 -5.37
CA VAL A 93 0.76 -6.65 -6.18
C VAL A 93 -0.61 -6.04 -6.47
N SER A 94 -1.09 -6.18 -7.70
CA SER A 94 -2.50 -5.93 -8.05
C SER A 94 -3.05 -7.04 -8.95
N TYR A 95 -4.37 -7.15 -9.14
CA TYR A 95 -4.92 -8.18 -10.04
C TYR A 95 -4.38 -8.11 -11.48
N ALA A 96 -4.00 -6.92 -11.97
CA ALA A 96 -3.51 -6.71 -13.34
C ALA A 96 -2.18 -5.95 -13.36
N GLN A 97 -1.28 -6.36 -14.27
CA GLN A 97 0.05 -5.76 -14.40
C GLN A 97 -0.04 -4.28 -14.81
N ASP A 98 -0.95 -3.91 -15.71
CA ASP A 98 -1.12 -2.52 -16.13
C ASP A 98 -1.53 -1.60 -14.97
N LEU A 99 -2.35 -2.12 -14.04
CA LEU A 99 -2.75 -1.39 -12.83
C LEU A 99 -1.55 -1.26 -11.87
N ALA A 100 -0.82 -2.35 -11.63
CA ALA A 100 0.38 -2.34 -10.80
C ALA A 100 1.43 -1.35 -11.34
N ASP A 101 1.63 -1.32 -12.65
CA ASP A 101 2.54 -0.41 -13.36
C ASP A 101 2.07 1.04 -13.31
N LYS A 102 0.75 1.29 -13.37
CA LYS A 102 0.20 2.63 -13.15
C LYS A 102 0.51 3.13 -11.74
N LEU A 103 0.19 2.34 -10.71
CA LEU A 103 0.45 2.68 -9.32
C LEU A 103 1.97 2.90 -9.08
N ALA A 104 2.81 2.15 -9.79
CA ALA A 104 4.25 2.32 -9.78
C ALA A 104 4.72 3.66 -10.36
N ARG A 105 4.16 4.05 -11.51
CA ARG A 105 4.44 5.36 -12.12
C ARG A 105 4.02 6.49 -11.19
N ASP A 106 2.84 6.40 -10.60
CA ASP A 106 2.32 7.43 -9.71
C ASP A 106 3.21 7.56 -8.46
N CYS A 107 3.57 6.44 -7.82
CA CYS A 107 4.51 6.41 -6.67
C CYS A 107 5.88 7.00 -7.03
N ARG A 108 6.45 6.60 -8.18
CA ARG A 108 7.72 7.13 -8.67
C ARG A 108 7.64 8.62 -8.94
N GLY A 109 6.53 9.09 -9.51
CA GLY A 109 6.25 10.50 -9.76
C GLY A 109 6.33 11.32 -8.48
N ILE A 110 5.64 10.85 -7.42
CA ILE A 110 5.70 11.45 -6.08
C ILE A 110 7.15 11.53 -5.59
N MET A 111 7.92 10.43 -5.64
CA MET A 111 9.30 10.40 -5.17
C MET A 111 10.27 11.31 -5.96
N MET A 112 9.91 11.65 -7.19
CA MET A 112 10.67 12.58 -8.04
C MET A 112 10.24 14.04 -7.89
N SER A 113 9.10 14.29 -7.25
CA SER A 113 8.58 15.64 -7.04
C SER A 113 9.55 16.51 -6.24
N PRO A 114 9.55 17.84 -6.46
CA PRO A 114 10.41 18.75 -5.69
C PRO A 114 10.15 18.67 -4.18
N TRP A 115 8.87 18.59 -3.78
CA TRP A 115 8.49 18.59 -2.37
C TRP A 115 8.93 17.31 -1.66
N TYR A 116 8.83 16.15 -2.31
CA TYR A 116 9.32 14.89 -1.74
C TYR A 116 10.85 14.91 -1.58
N ARG A 117 11.58 15.43 -2.59
CA ARG A 117 13.05 15.52 -2.56
C ARG A 117 13.57 16.48 -1.51
N GLN A 118 12.77 17.48 -1.17
CA GLN A 118 13.05 18.41 -0.08
C GLN A 118 12.77 17.77 1.28
N LEU A 119 11.65 17.04 1.39
CA LEU A 119 11.20 16.35 2.59
C LEU A 119 12.10 15.17 3.02
N PHE A 120 12.56 14.37 2.05
CA PHE A 120 13.33 13.14 2.29
C PHE A 120 14.70 13.16 1.60
N PRO A 121 15.74 12.59 2.24
CA PRO A 121 17.06 12.45 1.62
C PRO A 121 17.10 11.36 0.54
N THR A 122 16.09 10.48 0.46
CA THR A 122 16.02 9.36 -0.48
C THR A 122 16.12 9.81 -1.94
N ARG A 123 16.94 9.11 -2.73
CA ARG A 123 17.10 9.36 -4.17
C ARG A 123 16.94 8.06 -4.94
N LEU A 124 16.29 8.13 -6.09
CA LEU A 124 16.22 7.02 -7.04
C LEU A 124 17.55 6.91 -7.79
N ALA A 125 18.04 5.69 -8.00
CA ALA A 125 19.25 5.48 -8.77
C ALA A 125 18.99 5.77 -10.25
N PRO A 126 19.92 6.44 -10.96
CA PRO A 126 19.71 6.83 -12.35
C PRO A 126 19.68 5.65 -13.33
N HIS A 127 20.34 4.53 -12.98
CA HIS A 127 20.54 3.40 -13.87
C HIS A 127 19.40 2.36 -13.84
N ARG A 128 18.41 2.50 -12.94
CA ARG A 128 17.30 1.54 -12.81
C ARG A 128 16.03 2.21 -12.32
N GLN A 129 15.31 2.79 -13.28
CA GLN A 129 14.05 3.51 -13.10
C GLN A 129 12.94 2.95 -13.99
N ALA A 130 12.96 1.64 -14.24
CA ALA A 130 11.86 1.00 -14.95
C ALA A 130 10.53 1.24 -14.20
N VAL A 131 9.42 1.21 -14.92
CA VAL A 131 8.10 1.38 -14.29
C VAL A 131 7.83 0.24 -13.31
N GLN A 132 8.10 -0.99 -13.74
CA GLN A 132 7.92 -2.19 -12.92
C GLN A 132 8.83 -2.22 -11.70
N GLU A 133 10.04 -1.65 -11.81
CA GLU A 133 11.01 -1.66 -10.73
C GLU A 133 11.89 -0.40 -10.77
N PHE A 134 11.84 0.36 -9.68
CA PHE A 134 12.81 1.42 -9.44
C PHE A 134 13.53 1.17 -8.12
N ILE A 135 14.82 1.52 -8.11
CA ILE A 135 15.68 1.33 -6.94
C ILE A 135 16.12 2.68 -6.39
N THR A 136 16.42 2.72 -5.11
CA THR A 136 17.05 3.87 -4.46
C THR A 136 18.57 3.81 -4.58
N THR A 137 19.25 4.90 -4.26
CA THR A 137 20.71 4.95 -4.13
C THR A 137 21.25 4.13 -2.96
N ARG A 138 20.39 3.64 -2.06
CA ARG A 138 20.74 2.73 -0.95
C ARG A 138 20.28 1.28 -1.19
N GLN A 139 20.05 0.92 -2.45
CA GLN A 139 19.71 -0.46 -2.88
C GLN A 139 18.36 -1.01 -2.39
N GLY A 140 17.53 -0.19 -1.73
CA GLY A 140 16.12 -0.48 -1.57
C GLY A 140 15.35 -0.29 -2.88
N TYR A 141 14.12 -0.78 -2.95
CA TYR A 141 13.34 -0.74 -4.17
C TYR A 141 11.84 -0.84 -3.94
N ARG A 142 11.09 -0.46 -4.98
CA ARG A 142 9.69 -0.84 -5.16
C ARG A 142 9.59 -1.70 -6.42
N LEU A 143 9.02 -2.89 -6.29
CA LEU A 143 8.71 -3.81 -7.38
C LEU A 143 7.19 -3.91 -7.56
N ALA A 144 6.71 -3.83 -8.80
CA ALA A 144 5.31 -3.97 -9.16
C ALA A 144 5.08 -5.28 -9.93
N THR A 145 4.06 -6.04 -9.53
CA THR A 145 3.67 -7.28 -10.21
C THR A 145 2.17 -7.47 -10.17
N SER A 146 1.67 -8.46 -10.91
CA SER A 146 0.28 -8.90 -10.82
C SER A 146 0.14 -10.20 -10.02
N THR A 147 -1.09 -10.48 -9.58
CA THR A 147 -1.48 -11.83 -9.15
C THR A 147 -1.13 -12.84 -10.25
N GLY A 148 -0.54 -13.97 -9.89
CA GLY A 148 -0.03 -14.97 -10.85
C GLY A 148 1.31 -14.60 -11.52
N GLY A 149 1.85 -13.41 -11.23
CA GLY A 149 3.13 -12.94 -11.79
C GLY A 149 4.35 -13.73 -11.28
N VAL A 150 5.41 -13.74 -12.09
CA VAL A 150 6.67 -14.41 -11.75
C VAL A 150 7.51 -13.51 -10.83
N LEU A 151 7.89 -14.03 -9.66
CA LEU A 151 8.63 -13.29 -8.62
C LEU A 151 10.02 -13.89 -8.30
N THR A 152 10.63 -14.62 -9.24
CA THR A 152 11.88 -15.36 -8.98
C THR A 152 13.03 -14.43 -8.58
N GLY A 153 13.67 -14.75 -7.45
CA GLY A 153 14.89 -14.07 -6.99
C GLY A 153 14.70 -12.64 -6.47
N ARG A 154 13.46 -12.22 -6.16
CA ARG A 154 13.17 -10.91 -5.57
C ARG A 154 12.40 -11.08 -4.27
N GLY A 155 12.95 -10.59 -3.17
CA GLY A 155 12.28 -10.58 -1.87
C GLY A 155 11.63 -9.24 -1.55
N ALA A 156 11.06 -9.13 -0.37
CA ALA A 156 10.54 -7.87 0.16
C ALA A 156 10.50 -7.89 1.69
N ASP A 157 10.70 -6.72 2.29
CA ASP A 157 10.48 -6.47 3.71
C ASP A 157 9.00 -6.15 3.96
N ILE A 158 8.33 -5.54 2.98
CA ILE A 158 6.89 -5.24 3.00
C ILE A 158 6.25 -5.69 1.69
N ILE A 159 5.22 -6.54 1.77
CA ILE A 159 4.38 -6.94 0.64
C ILE A 159 3.02 -6.24 0.75
N LEU A 160 2.62 -5.54 -0.30
CA LEU A 160 1.38 -4.81 -0.42
C LEU A 160 0.53 -5.47 -1.51
N ILE A 161 -0.65 -5.95 -1.16
CA ILE A 161 -1.57 -6.66 -2.07
C ILE A 161 -2.83 -5.81 -2.21
N ASP A 162 -3.00 -5.17 -3.36
CA ASP A 162 -4.07 -4.21 -3.66
C ASP A 162 -5.04 -4.77 -4.69
N ASP A 163 -6.24 -5.16 -4.24
CA ASP A 163 -7.25 -5.87 -5.01
C ASP A 163 -6.64 -7.04 -5.84
N PRO A 164 -6.37 -8.22 -5.23
CA PRO A 164 -5.68 -9.31 -5.91
C PRO A 164 -6.53 -10.04 -6.97
N LEU A 165 -7.84 -9.80 -6.99
CA LEU A 165 -8.80 -10.39 -7.91
C LEU A 165 -9.69 -9.31 -8.52
N LYS A 166 -10.10 -9.49 -9.77
CA LYS A 166 -11.22 -8.71 -10.33
C LYS A 166 -12.56 -9.22 -9.78
N PRO A 167 -13.60 -8.37 -9.72
CA PRO A 167 -14.94 -8.79 -9.28
C PRO A 167 -15.52 -9.99 -10.05
N ASP A 168 -15.30 -10.07 -11.37
CA ASP A 168 -15.75 -11.17 -12.21
C ASP A 168 -14.95 -12.46 -11.99
N GLU A 169 -13.64 -12.34 -11.72
CA GLU A 169 -12.77 -13.46 -11.39
C GLU A 169 -13.16 -14.08 -10.04
N ALA A 170 -13.60 -13.28 -9.07
CA ALA A 170 -14.03 -13.77 -7.77
C ALA A 170 -15.27 -14.68 -7.83
N LEU A 171 -16.05 -14.66 -8.91
CA LEU A 171 -17.16 -15.60 -9.11
C LEU A 171 -16.70 -16.99 -9.56
N SER A 172 -15.43 -17.15 -9.95
CA SER A 172 -14.86 -18.42 -10.40
C SER A 172 -14.03 -19.08 -9.30
N ASP A 173 -14.46 -20.25 -8.86
CA ASP A 173 -13.74 -21.06 -7.86
C ASP A 173 -12.28 -21.30 -8.27
N ALA A 174 -12.05 -21.61 -9.55
CA ALA A 174 -10.71 -21.84 -10.08
C ALA A 174 -9.81 -20.60 -10.00
N GLN A 175 -10.35 -19.40 -10.26
CA GLN A 175 -9.58 -18.16 -10.16
C GLN A 175 -9.29 -17.79 -8.70
N ARG A 176 -10.28 -17.96 -7.80
CA ARG A 176 -10.07 -17.75 -6.36
C ARG A 176 -9.01 -18.69 -5.82
N GLN A 177 -9.12 -19.98 -6.11
CA GLN A 177 -8.15 -21.00 -5.71
C GLN A 177 -6.76 -20.69 -6.29
N GLY A 178 -6.68 -20.31 -7.58
CA GLY A 178 -5.42 -19.93 -8.20
C GLY A 178 -4.74 -18.73 -7.53
N CYS A 179 -5.50 -17.72 -7.12
CA CYS A 179 -4.99 -16.59 -6.35
C CYS A 179 -4.47 -17.03 -4.96
N ASN A 180 -5.22 -17.87 -4.26
CA ASN A 180 -4.87 -18.38 -2.94
C ASN A 180 -3.60 -19.26 -2.99
N GLU A 181 -3.53 -20.18 -3.95
CA GLU A 181 -2.35 -21.03 -4.19
C GLU A 181 -1.13 -20.20 -4.59
N TRP A 182 -1.31 -19.18 -5.43
CA TRP A 182 -0.22 -18.28 -5.79
C TRP A 182 0.29 -17.50 -4.56
N TYR A 183 -0.59 -17.06 -3.67
CA TYR A 183 -0.20 -16.45 -2.40
C TYR A 183 0.66 -17.42 -1.57
N ASP A 184 0.15 -18.63 -1.29
CA ASP A 184 0.79 -19.60 -0.40
C ASP A 184 2.15 -20.07 -0.95
N HIS A 185 2.20 -20.41 -2.24
CA HIS A 185 3.35 -21.08 -2.84
C HIS A 185 4.36 -20.12 -3.46
N THR A 186 3.92 -18.93 -3.90
CA THR A 186 4.80 -17.97 -4.57
C THR A 186 5.05 -16.75 -3.71
N LEU A 187 4.00 -16.00 -3.37
CA LEU A 187 4.14 -14.68 -2.79
C LEU A 187 4.67 -14.71 -1.35
N TYR A 188 4.11 -15.58 -0.50
CA TYR A 188 4.48 -15.68 0.91
C TYR A 188 5.97 -15.97 1.10
N SER A 189 6.57 -16.77 0.19
CA SER A 189 8.00 -17.09 0.19
C SER A 189 8.91 -15.90 -0.12
N ARG A 190 8.37 -14.79 -0.66
CA ARG A 190 9.12 -13.57 -1.00
C ARG A 190 9.33 -12.66 0.19
N LEU A 191 8.66 -12.91 1.31
CA LEU A 191 8.92 -12.17 2.53
C LEU A 191 10.33 -12.51 3.03
N ASN A 192 11.23 -11.51 3.03
CA ASN A 192 12.65 -11.69 3.35
C ASN A 192 12.86 -12.30 4.73
N ASP A 193 12.13 -11.76 5.70
CA ASP A 193 12.13 -12.20 7.08
C ASP A 193 10.68 -12.50 7.49
N LYS A 194 10.37 -13.75 7.81
CA LYS A 194 8.99 -14.13 8.17
C LYS A 194 8.55 -13.61 9.54
N GLN A 195 9.51 -13.27 10.41
CA GLN A 195 9.25 -12.73 11.75
C GLN A 195 9.08 -11.21 11.71
N HIS A 196 9.89 -10.51 10.91
CA HIS A 196 9.91 -9.05 10.87
C HIS A 196 9.28 -8.46 9.61
N GLY A 197 9.10 -9.23 8.55
CA GLY A 197 8.46 -8.77 7.33
C GLY A 197 6.95 -8.57 7.51
N ALA A 198 6.40 -7.58 6.82
CA ALA A 198 4.98 -7.29 6.85
C ALA A 198 4.27 -7.63 5.55
N ILE A 199 3.01 -8.07 5.66
CA ILE A 199 2.09 -8.22 4.54
C ILE A 199 0.85 -7.39 4.84
N VAL A 200 0.47 -6.55 3.88
CA VAL A 200 -0.76 -5.76 3.90
C VAL A 200 -1.63 -6.19 2.74
N ILE A 201 -2.85 -6.62 3.03
CA ILE A 201 -3.89 -6.85 2.04
C ILE A 201 -4.86 -5.68 2.12
N ILE A 202 -5.09 -5.01 0.99
CA ILE A 202 -6.08 -3.95 0.88
C ILE A 202 -7.00 -4.26 -0.29
N MET A 203 -8.28 -4.48 0.00
CA MET A 203 -9.22 -4.84 -1.04
C MET A 203 -10.66 -4.51 -0.66
N GLN A 204 -11.55 -4.56 -1.64
CA GLN A 204 -12.96 -4.84 -1.34
C GLN A 204 -13.13 -6.36 -1.19
N ARG A 205 -13.93 -6.82 -0.22
CA ARG A 205 -14.30 -8.24 -0.15
C ARG A 205 -15.17 -8.58 -1.35
N LEU A 206 -14.85 -9.69 -2.02
CA LEU A 206 -15.55 -10.14 -3.22
C LEU A 206 -16.23 -11.50 -3.02
N HIS A 207 -15.68 -12.33 -2.13
CA HIS A 207 -16.21 -13.66 -1.86
C HIS A 207 -15.79 -14.12 -0.45
N GLU A 208 -16.52 -15.05 0.16
CA GLU A 208 -16.12 -15.63 1.45
C GLU A 208 -14.75 -16.34 1.33
N ASP A 209 -14.56 -17.14 0.28
CA ASP A 209 -13.28 -17.79 -0.08
C ASP A 209 -12.30 -16.93 -0.90
N ASP A 210 -12.43 -15.60 -0.92
CA ASP A 210 -11.39 -14.75 -1.49
C ASP A 210 -10.10 -14.81 -0.64
N LEU A 211 -9.04 -14.11 -1.09
CA LEU A 211 -7.74 -14.14 -0.43
C LEU A 211 -7.82 -13.81 1.07
N VAL A 212 -8.71 -12.87 1.46
CA VAL A 212 -8.88 -12.50 2.88
C VAL A 212 -9.47 -13.66 3.67
N GLY A 213 -10.50 -14.32 3.16
CA GLY A 213 -11.06 -15.51 3.82
C GLY A 213 -10.03 -16.62 3.97
N HIS A 214 -9.25 -16.85 2.92
CA HIS A 214 -8.18 -17.85 2.90
C HIS A 214 -7.11 -17.60 3.96
N VAL A 215 -6.54 -16.39 4.04
CA VAL A 215 -5.45 -16.11 4.99
C VAL A 215 -5.93 -16.04 6.44
N LEU A 216 -7.16 -15.59 6.68
CA LEU A 216 -7.76 -15.57 8.03
C LEU A 216 -8.01 -16.97 8.60
N ALA A 217 -8.17 -17.98 7.73
CA ALA A 217 -8.28 -19.38 8.15
C ALA A 217 -6.93 -19.99 8.57
N GLN A 218 -5.80 -19.36 8.23
CA GLN A 218 -4.45 -19.91 8.46
C GLN A 218 -3.72 -19.29 9.66
N GLU A 219 -3.78 -17.97 9.79
CA GLU A 219 -3.08 -17.23 10.85
C GLU A 219 -3.89 -15.99 11.28
N PRO A 220 -3.64 -15.42 12.47
CA PRO A 220 -4.31 -14.19 12.89
C PRO A 220 -3.80 -12.97 12.10
N TRP A 221 -4.72 -12.09 11.74
CA TRP A 221 -4.44 -10.79 11.10
C TRP A 221 -5.11 -9.67 11.90
N GLU A 222 -4.49 -8.49 11.91
CA GLU A 222 -5.19 -7.25 12.26
C GLU A 222 -6.15 -6.92 11.11
N VAL A 223 -7.44 -6.76 11.40
CA VAL A 223 -8.46 -6.48 10.39
C VAL A 223 -9.11 -5.12 10.65
N VAL A 224 -9.04 -4.25 9.65
CA VAL A 224 -9.79 -3.01 9.55
C VAL A 224 -10.83 -3.20 8.45
N SER A 225 -12.11 -3.08 8.78
CA SER A 225 -13.19 -3.32 7.81
C SER A 225 -14.20 -2.19 7.86
N PHE A 226 -14.42 -1.53 6.73
CA PHE A 226 -15.44 -0.51 6.56
C PHE A 226 -16.46 -1.01 5.54
N PRO A 227 -17.56 -1.66 5.96
CA PRO A 227 -18.56 -2.14 5.02
C PRO A 227 -19.24 -0.98 4.28
N ALA A 228 -19.75 -1.24 3.07
CA ALA A 228 -20.46 -0.22 2.29
C ALA A 228 -21.71 0.32 3.01
N ILE A 229 -22.31 -0.52 3.86
CA ILE A 229 -23.42 -0.19 4.74
C ILE A 229 -22.95 -0.51 6.15
N ALA A 230 -22.96 0.48 7.04
CA ALA A 230 -22.68 0.25 8.45
C ALA A 230 -23.84 -0.54 9.07
N GLU A 231 -23.54 -1.68 9.67
CA GLU A 231 -24.54 -2.49 10.38
C GLU A 231 -24.73 -2.00 11.83
N THR A 232 -23.69 -1.38 12.38
CA THR A 232 -23.64 -0.83 13.74
C THR A 232 -22.79 0.44 13.80
N ASP A 233 -23.02 1.27 14.82
CA ASP A 233 -22.13 2.39 15.12
C ASP A 233 -20.80 1.88 15.68
N GLU A 234 -19.69 2.39 15.14
CA GLU A 234 -18.33 2.02 15.54
C GLU A 234 -17.52 3.26 15.92
N VAL A 235 -16.60 3.09 16.86
CA VAL A 235 -15.64 4.13 17.26
C VAL A 235 -14.24 3.63 17.00
N HIS A 236 -13.49 4.36 16.17
CA HIS A 236 -12.09 4.07 15.87
C HIS A 236 -11.21 5.10 16.57
N HIS A 237 -10.37 4.64 17.48
CA HIS A 237 -9.38 5.47 18.16
C HIS A 237 -8.06 5.41 17.39
N ILE A 238 -7.47 6.59 17.18
CA ILE A 238 -6.13 6.76 16.61
C ILE A 238 -5.29 7.38 17.72
N GLU A 239 -4.22 6.70 18.11
CA GLU A 239 -3.27 7.17 19.12
C GLU A 239 -2.17 8.06 18.53
#